data_AF-A0A6H0UEZ0-F1
#
_entry.id   AF-A0A6H0UEZ0-F1
#
_cell.length_a   1.000
_cell.length_b   1.000
_cell.length_c   1.000
_cell.angle_alpha   90.00
_cell.angle_beta   90.00
_cell.angle_gamma   90.00
#
_symmetry.space_group_name_H-M   'P 1'
#
loop_
_entity.id
_entity.type
_entity.pdbx_description
1 polymer ?
#
loop_
_entity_poly.entity_id
_entity_poly.type
_entity_poly.pdbx_seq_one_letter_code
_entity_poly.pdbx_strand_id
1 'polypeptide(L)'
;MTASSITPLKPNEIAGKNDGDYAYNAARVPLRLADSDKPEVKKTLDKMLMFFEKQPVIYGGYTLKGKPLVKNQSNSFSAPILYATKGDKNFSNLYASQRWIFNYAIVGKDYYGDTLKVLVLLKLY
;
A
#
# COMPACT_ATOMS: atom_id res chain seq x y z
N MET A 1 -6.37 5.94 32.08
CA MET A 1 -5.12 6.11 31.31
C MET A 1 -5.42 7.08 30.19
N THR A 2 -4.81 8.27 30.20
CA THR A 2 -4.86 9.17 29.05
C THR A 2 -4.17 8.46 27.89
N ALA A 3 -4.86 8.28 26.77
CA ALA A 3 -4.22 7.74 25.58
C ALA A 3 -3.13 8.74 25.16
N SER A 4 -1.86 8.37 25.35
CA SER A 4 -0.74 9.07 24.72
C SER A 4 -1.07 9.20 23.23
N SER A 5 -1.12 10.43 22.71
CA SER A 5 -1.42 10.64 21.29
C SER A 5 -0.37 9.94 20.45
N ILE A 6 -0.77 8.95 19.65
CA ILE A 6 0.11 8.27 18.71
C ILE A 6 0.34 9.22 17.53
N THR A 7 1.59 9.64 17.32
CA THR A 7 1.98 10.50 16.18
C THR A 7 2.97 9.78 15.27
N PRO A 8 3.04 10.16 13.98
CA PRO A 8 4.09 9.67 13.09
C PRO A 8 5.48 10.00 13.62
N LEU A 9 6.45 9.12 13.35
CA LEU A 9 7.85 9.33 13.74
C LEU A 9 8.47 10.54 13.03
N LYS A 10 9.52 11.11 13.63
CA LYS A 10 10.35 12.10 12.93
C LYS A 10 11.23 11.42 11.88
N PRO A 11 11.66 12.15 10.83
CA PRO A 11 12.65 11.65 9.89
C PRO A 11 13.93 11.16 10.59
N ASN A 12 14.43 9.99 10.19
CA ASN A 12 15.66 9.34 10.68
C ASN A 12 15.64 8.96 12.17
N GLU A 13 14.46 8.76 12.75
CA GLU A 13 14.34 8.29 14.13
C GLU A 13 14.65 6.79 14.26
N ILE A 14 14.39 6.00 13.21
CA ILE A 14 14.61 4.54 13.19
C ILE A 14 15.36 4.07 11.94
N ALA A 15 14.82 4.32 10.74
CA ALA A 15 15.32 3.72 9.51
C ALA A 15 15.74 4.74 8.45
N GLY A 16 15.11 5.91 8.41
CA GLY A 16 15.52 6.98 7.51
C GLY A 16 14.53 8.12 7.36
N LYS A 17 14.77 8.96 6.35
CA LYS A 17 14.06 10.24 6.19
C LYS A 17 12.53 10.13 6.04
N ASN A 18 12.00 8.94 5.74
CA ASN A 18 10.58 8.70 5.51
C ASN A 18 9.91 7.89 6.65
N ASP A 19 10.51 7.82 7.84
CA ASP A 19 9.99 7.02 8.97
C ASP A 19 8.56 7.39 9.39
N GLY A 20 8.17 8.66 9.22
CA GLY A 20 6.82 9.16 9.50
C GLY A 20 5.85 9.09 8.31
N ASP A 21 6.27 8.57 7.17
CA ASP A 21 5.49 8.58 5.92
C ASP A 21 4.97 7.19 5.55
N TYR A 22 4.09 7.12 4.54
CA TYR A 22 3.68 5.87 3.91
C TYR A 22 4.80 5.39 2.97
N ALA A 23 5.87 4.87 3.56
CA ALA A 23 7.06 4.34 2.88
C ALA A 23 7.09 2.79 2.86
N TYR A 24 8.21 2.18 2.49
CA TYR A 24 8.35 0.73 2.25
C TYR A 24 7.81 -0.15 3.39
N ASN A 25 7.99 0.26 4.65
CA ASN A 25 7.44 -0.48 5.78
C ASN A 25 5.90 -0.47 5.80
N ALA A 26 5.31 0.70 5.58
CA ALA A 26 3.88 0.92 5.57
C ALA A 26 3.20 0.40 4.29
N ALA A 27 3.95 0.13 3.22
CA ALA A 27 3.43 -0.40 1.96
C ALA A 27 2.63 -1.71 2.12
N ARG A 28 2.91 -2.49 3.18
CA ARG A 28 2.22 -3.74 3.52
C ARG A 28 0.86 -3.54 4.19
N VAL A 29 0.56 -2.34 4.67
CA VAL A 29 -0.64 -2.07 5.48
C VAL A 29 -1.93 -2.42 4.72
N PRO A 30 -2.14 -2.02 3.45
CA PRO A 30 -3.36 -2.40 2.72
C PRO A 30 -3.59 -3.92 2.67
N LEU A 31 -2.53 -4.69 2.39
CA LEU A 31 -2.59 -6.16 2.40
C LEU A 31 -2.99 -6.71 3.77
N ARG A 32 -2.42 -6.18 4.85
CA ARG A 32 -2.71 -6.64 6.22
C ARG A 32 -4.12 -6.29 6.67
N LEU A 33 -4.63 -5.12 6.28
CA LEU A 33 -5.99 -4.70 6.66
C LEU A 33 -7.07 -5.43 5.84
N ALA A 34 -6.76 -5.85 4.61
CA ALA A 34 -7.71 -6.51 3.71
C ALA A 34 -8.25 -7.85 4.23
N ASP A 35 -7.53 -8.54 5.12
CA ASP A 35 -7.96 -9.82 5.70
C ASP A 35 -8.80 -9.65 6.98
N SER A 36 -9.19 -8.43 7.35
CA SER A 36 -9.93 -8.16 8.59
C SER A 36 -11.42 -7.99 8.37
N ASP A 37 -12.23 -8.68 9.16
CA ASP A 37 -13.70 -8.53 9.18
C ASP A 37 -14.19 -7.38 10.08
N LYS A 38 -13.28 -6.66 10.73
CA LYS A 38 -13.63 -5.61 11.69
C LYS A 38 -14.07 -4.32 10.97
N PRO A 39 -15.27 -3.76 11.27
CA PRO A 39 -15.76 -2.55 10.61
C PRO A 39 -14.82 -1.34 10.71
N GLU A 40 -14.17 -1.15 11.85
CA GLU A 40 -13.22 -0.07 12.07
C GLU A 40 -11.95 -0.20 11.23
N VAL A 41 -11.51 -1.44 10.97
CA VAL A 41 -10.39 -1.74 10.08
C VAL A 41 -10.80 -1.47 8.63
N LYS A 42 -11.98 -1.95 8.21
CA LYS A 42 -12.51 -1.67 6.87
C LYS A 42 -12.61 -0.17 6.61
N LYS A 43 -13.17 0.59 7.55
CA LYS A 43 -13.27 2.06 7.45
C LYS A 43 -11.91 2.74 7.26
N THR A 44 -10.87 2.19 7.90
CA THR A 44 -9.49 2.70 7.76
C THR A 44 -8.92 2.36 6.39
N LEU A 45 -9.08 1.11 5.94
CA LEU A 45 -8.66 0.67 4.61
C LEU A 45 -9.36 1.47 3.51
N ASP A 46 -10.69 1.63 3.58
CA ASP A 46 -11.48 2.36 2.59
C ASP A 46 -10.98 3.81 2.44
N LYS A 47 -10.55 4.47 3.52
CA LYS A 47 -9.95 5.81 3.44
C LYS A 47 -8.63 5.81 2.66
N MET A 48 -7.79 4.80 2.85
CA MET A 48 -6.56 4.66 2.08
C MET A 48 -6.87 4.40 0.61
N LEU A 49 -7.80 3.48 0.32
CA LEU A 49 -8.20 3.14 -1.05
C LEU A 49 -8.83 4.32 -1.78
N MET A 50 -9.68 5.12 -1.10
CA MET A 50 -10.23 6.37 -1.66
C MET A 50 -9.16 7.41 -2.01
N PHE A 51 -8.04 7.45 -1.27
CA PHE A 51 -6.92 8.31 -1.64
C PHE A 51 -6.22 7.79 -2.90
N PHE A 52 -5.96 6.47 -2.97
CA PHE A 52 -5.29 5.84 -4.10
C PHE A 52 -6.12 5.87 -5.39
N GLU A 53 -7.43 5.68 -5.30
CA GLU A 53 -8.38 5.78 -6.43
C GLU A 53 -8.33 7.15 -7.14
N LYS A 54 -7.99 8.21 -6.40
CA LYS A 54 -7.86 9.57 -6.95
C LYS A 54 -6.51 9.85 -7.61
N GLN A 55 -5.54 8.94 -7.51
CA GLN A 55 -4.22 9.15 -8.09
C GLN A 55 -4.21 8.68 -9.55
N PRO A 56 -3.65 9.47 -10.48
CA PRO A 56 -3.52 9.03 -11.87
C PRO A 56 -2.55 7.85 -12.00
N VAL A 57 -1.53 7.78 -11.13
CA VAL A 57 -0.55 6.71 -11.03
C VAL A 57 -0.22 6.49 -9.55
N ILE A 58 -0.12 5.22 -9.14
CA ILE A 58 0.36 4.85 -7.81
C ILE A 58 1.89 4.80 -7.81
N TYR A 59 2.51 5.69 -7.04
CA TYR A 59 3.96 5.77 -6.90
C TYR A 59 4.48 5.05 -5.66
N GLY A 60 5.81 4.90 -5.59
CA GLY A 60 6.56 4.33 -4.47
C GLY A 60 6.51 5.16 -3.19
N GLY A 61 5.34 5.22 -2.56
CA GLY A 61 5.14 5.84 -1.26
C GLY A 61 4.72 7.30 -1.31
N TYR A 62 4.14 7.75 -0.20
CA TYR A 62 3.52 9.06 -0.05
C TYR A 62 3.77 9.63 1.34
N THR A 63 3.85 10.96 1.44
CA THR A 63 3.68 11.61 2.75
C THR A 63 2.27 11.39 3.25
N LEU A 64 2.02 11.54 4.57
CA LEU A 64 0.66 11.44 5.12
C LEU A 64 -0.29 12.56 4.63
N LYS A 65 0.24 13.58 3.96
CA LYS A 65 -0.53 14.61 3.25
C LYS A 65 -0.78 14.27 1.78
N GLY A 66 -0.35 13.08 1.32
CA GLY A 66 -0.60 12.58 -0.03
C GLY A 66 0.41 13.02 -1.09
N LYS A 67 1.55 13.62 -0.72
CA LYS A 67 2.60 13.99 -1.70
C LYS A 67 3.44 12.75 -2.04
N PRO A 68 3.66 12.42 -3.33
CA PRO A 68 4.54 11.31 -3.71
C PRO A 68 5.97 11.49 -3.17
N LEU A 69 6.55 10.41 -2.62
CA LEU A 69 7.96 10.39 -2.17
C LEU A 69 8.92 10.19 -3.34
N VAL A 70 8.49 9.43 -4.36
CA VAL A 70 9.19 9.18 -5.63
C VAL A 70 8.18 9.21 -6.78
N LYS A 71 8.65 9.17 -8.03
CA LYS A 71 7.81 9.23 -9.25
C LYS A 71 7.84 7.95 -10.09
N ASN A 72 8.27 6.83 -9.52
CA ASN A 72 8.22 5.51 -10.14
C ASN A 72 7.20 4.63 -9.43
N GLN A 73 6.58 3.71 -10.17
CA GLN A 73 5.76 2.64 -9.59
C GLN A 73 6.67 1.58 -8.95
N SER A 74 6.09 0.76 -8.06
CA SER A 74 6.82 -0.33 -7.40
C SER A 74 5.87 -1.46 -7.01
N ASN A 75 6.33 -2.70 -7.19
CA ASN A 75 5.64 -3.91 -6.76
C ASN A 75 5.27 -3.85 -5.27
N SER A 76 6.15 -3.26 -4.46
CA SER A 76 5.99 -3.13 -3.02
C SER A 76 4.72 -2.39 -2.59
N PHE A 77 4.22 -1.48 -3.43
CA PHE A 77 3.05 -0.66 -3.15
C PHE A 77 1.83 -1.12 -3.94
N SER A 78 2.01 -1.41 -5.23
CA SER A 78 0.91 -1.78 -6.12
C SER A 78 0.35 -3.17 -5.83
N ALA A 79 1.17 -4.16 -5.44
CA ALA A 79 0.66 -5.49 -5.14
C ALA A 79 -0.26 -5.50 -3.89
N PRO A 80 0.12 -4.90 -2.73
CA PRO A 80 -0.80 -4.80 -1.59
C PRO A 80 -2.13 -4.10 -1.91
N ILE A 81 -2.12 -3.06 -2.74
CA ILE A 81 -3.33 -2.33 -3.17
C ILE A 81 -4.19 -3.19 -4.09
N LEU A 82 -3.58 -3.94 -5.02
CA LEU A 82 -4.30 -4.88 -5.89
C LEU A 82 -5.08 -5.90 -5.06
N TYR A 83 -4.46 -6.48 -4.03
CA TYR A 83 -5.15 -7.43 -3.16
C TYR A 83 -6.27 -6.76 -2.36
N ALA A 84 -6.00 -5.59 -1.77
CA ALA A 84 -6.95 -4.87 -0.93
C ALA A 84 -8.20 -4.39 -1.67
N THR A 85 -8.14 -4.32 -3.00
CA THR A 85 -9.27 -3.92 -3.87
C THR A 85 -9.97 -5.12 -4.52
N LYS A 86 -9.52 -6.37 -4.25
CA LYS A 86 -10.09 -7.59 -4.83
C LYS A 86 -11.57 -7.71 -4.46
N GLY A 87 -12.44 -7.67 -5.48
CA GLY A 87 -13.88 -7.89 -5.30
C GLY A 87 -14.67 -6.71 -4.74
N ASP A 88 -14.02 -5.58 -4.39
CA ASP A 88 -14.73 -4.37 -3.99
C ASP A 88 -15.13 -3.55 -5.22
N LYS A 89 -16.44 -3.48 -5.49
CA LYS A 89 -16.99 -2.76 -6.65
C LYS A 89 -16.68 -1.26 -6.62
N ASN A 90 -16.53 -0.67 -5.42
CA ASN A 90 -16.23 0.76 -5.27
C ASN A 90 -14.80 1.10 -5.71
N PHE A 91 -13.90 0.12 -5.76
CA PHE A 91 -12.48 0.29 -6.10
C PHE A 91 -12.08 -0.54 -7.32
N SER A 92 -13.03 -0.84 -8.21
CA SER A 92 -12.80 -1.64 -9.41
C SER A 92 -11.81 -0.99 -10.40
N ASN A 93 -11.82 0.35 -10.50
CA ASN A 93 -10.86 1.09 -11.31
C ASN A 93 -9.45 1.05 -10.69
N LEU A 94 -9.33 1.27 -9.37
CA LEU A 94 -8.05 1.09 -8.68
C LEU A 94 -7.53 -0.34 -8.85
N TYR A 95 -8.36 -1.36 -8.68
CA TYR A 95 -7.99 -2.74 -8.97
C TYR A 95 -7.46 -2.89 -10.39
N ALA A 96 -8.20 -2.42 -11.40
CA ALA A 96 -7.82 -2.48 -12.81
C ALA A 96 -6.46 -1.79 -13.07
N SER A 97 -6.25 -0.61 -12.49
CA SER A 97 -5.00 0.15 -12.63
C SER A 97 -3.79 -0.54 -11.99
N GLN A 98 -3.97 -1.48 -11.05
CA GLN A 98 -2.88 -2.24 -10.43
C GLN A 98 -2.64 -3.61 -11.07
N ARG A 99 -3.46 -4.04 -12.05
CA ARG A 99 -3.34 -5.37 -12.70
C ARG A 99 -2.04 -5.59 -13.45
N TRP A 100 -1.27 -4.54 -13.74
CA TRP A 100 0.08 -4.69 -14.31
C TRP A 100 0.98 -5.60 -13.46
N ILE A 101 0.70 -5.73 -12.16
CA ILE A 101 1.36 -6.68 -11.24
C ILE A 101 1.29 -8.12 -11.73
N PHE A 102 0.25 -8.55 -12.45
CA PHE A 102 0.18 -9.92 -13.00
C PHE A 102 1.27 -10.16 -14.05
N ASN A 103 1.54 -9.16 -14.91
CA ASN A 103 2.37 -9.32 -16.10
C ASN A 103 3.83 -8.88 -15.89
N TYR A 104 4.12 -8.10 -14.85
CA TYR A 104 5.47 -7.59 -14.60
C TYR A 104 6.46 -8.72 -14.29
N ALA A 105 7.56 -8.87 -15.01
CA ALA A 105 8.50 -9.96 -14.76
C ALA A 105 9.15 -9.86 -13.36
N ILE A 106 9.29 -11.00 -12.67
CA ILE A 106 10.12 -11.11 -11.47
C ILE A 106 11.57 -11.20 -11.96
N VAL A 107 12.32 -10.12 -11.81
CA VAL A 107 13.70 -10.02 -12.33
C VAL A 107 14.76 -10.20 -11.24
N GLY A 108 14.36 -10.44 -9.98
CA GLY A 108 15.24 -10.76 -8.87
C GLY A 108 16.08 -9.59 -8.32
N LYS A 109 15.84 -8.38 -8.83
CA LYS A 109 16.53 -7.14 -8.39
C LYS A 109 15.75 -6.35 -7.34
N ASP A 110 14.47 -6.67 -7.13
CA ASP A 110 13.60 -6.07 -6.12
C ASP A 110 13.09 -7.18 -5.19
N TYR A 111 13.98 -7.76 -4.37
CA TYR A 111 13.61 -8.86 -3.46
C TYR A 111 12.34 -8.57 -2.66
N TYR A 112 12.22 -7.36 -2.12
CA TYR A 112 11.09 -6.99 -1.27
C TYR A 112 9.79 -6.85 -2.07
N GLY A 113 9.81 -6.12 -3.18
CA GLY A 113 8.65 -5.95 -4.04
C GLY A 113 8.22 -7.26 -4.71
N ASP A 114 9.18 -8.06 -5.18
CA ASP A 114 8.93 -9.37 -5.79
C ASP A 114 8.32 -10.34 -4.77
N THR A 115 8.79 -10.33 -3.51
CA THR A 115 8.20 -11.12 -2.42
C THR A 115 6.74 -10.72 -2.16
N LEU A 116 6.46 -9.42 -2.06
CA LEU A 116 5.09 -8.93 -1.83
C LEU A 116 4.17 -9.25 -3.01
N LYS A 117 4.68 -9.14 -4.24
CA LYS A 117 3.97 -9.57 -5.44
C LYS A 117 3.62 -11.05 -5.37
N VAL A 118 4.58 -11.93 -5.12
CA VAL A 118 4.33 -13.39 -5.05
C VAL A 118 3.29 -13.71 -3.98
N LEU A 119 3.42 -13.13 -2.78
CA LEU A 119 2.46 -13.32 -1.69
C LEU A 119 1.04 -12.88 -2.09
N VAL A 120 0.91 -11.73 -2.74
CA VAL A 120 -0.39 -11.24 -3.21
C VAL A 120 -0.97 -12.16 -4.28
N LEU A 121 -0.17 -12.58 -5.26
CA LEU A 121 -0.64 -13.51 -6.29
C LEU A 121 -1.13 -14.81 -5.66
N LEU A 122 -0.40 -15.38 -4.71
CA LEU A 122 -0.81 -16.60 -3.98
C LEU A 122 -2.14 -16.44 -3.23
N LYS A 123 -2.49 -15.24 -2.74
CA LYS A 123 -3.77 -14.97 -2.09
C LYS A 123 -4.91 -14.64 -3.07
N LEU A 124 -4.58 -14.31 -4.32
CA LEU A 124 -5.58 -13.99 -5.34
C LEU A 124 -6.15 -15.24 -5.99
N TYR A 125 -5.31 -16.27 -6.18
CA TYR A 125 -5.70 -17.63 -6.56
C TYR A 125 -6.32 -18.38 -5.37
#